data_AF-A0A932PNL8-F1
#
_entry.id   AF-A0A932PNL8-F1
#
_cell.length_a   1.000
_cell.length_b   1.000
_cell.length_c   1.000
_cell.angle_alpha   90.00
_cell.angle_beta   90.00
_cell.angle_gamma   90.00
#
_symmetry.space_group_name_H-M   'P 1'
#
loop_
_entity.id
_entity.type
_entity.pdbx_description
1 polymer ?
#
loop_
_entity_poly.entity_id
_entity_poly.type
_entity_poly.pdbx_seq_one_letter_code
_entity_poly.pdbx_strand_id
1 'polypeptide(L)'
;MIQTTLSLEQQPTQPKADKPSGFHLQPMQKGGLLVVLLGVLYLRIWRRKQSKALYCSHCGKKNPPHQSNCQKCAAPLMRVD
;
A
#
# COMPACT_ATOMS: atom_id res chain seq x y z
N MET A 1 46.16 6.42 51.71
CA MET A 1 45.68 5.56 50.61
C MET A 1 44.53 4.73 51.16
N ILE A 2 43.33 4.87 50.60
CA ILE A 2 42.31 3.82 50.35
C ILE A 2 41.22 4.56 49.56
N GLN A 3 41.16 4.23 48.29
CA GLN A 3 40.16 4.69 47.33
C GLN A 3 39.04 3.64 47.36
N THR A 4 37.85 4.01 47.83
CA THR A 4 36.70 3.12 47.80
C THR A 4 35.70 3.68 46.80
N THR A 5 35.82 3.18 45.58
CA THR A 5 34.89 3.42 44.47
C THR A 5 33.49 2.97 44.90
N LEU A 6 32.55 3.90 45.00
CA LEU A 6 31.13 3.60 45.06
C LEU A 6 30.76 2.88 43.76
N SER A 7 30.82 1.56 43.85
CA SER A 7 30.35 0.60 42.87
C SER A 7 28.90 0.91 42.60
N LEU A 8 28.58 1.23 41.35
CA LEU A 8 27.24 1.39 40.84
C LEU A 8 26.44 0.15 41.26
N GLU A 9 25.51 0.35 42.19
CA GLU A 9 24.65 -0.69 42.73
C GLU A 9 23.94 -1.39 41.57
N GLN A 10 24.30 -2.67 41.39
CA GLN A 10 23.81 -3.56 40.35
C GLN A 10 22.30 -3.76 40.58
N GLN A 11 21.48 -2.92 39.95
CA GLN A 11 20.03 -3.01 40.04
C GLN A 11 19.55 -4.34 39.43
N PRO A 12 18.75 -5.14 40.17
CA PRO A 12 18.41 -6.52 39.81
C PRO A 12 17.38 -6.58 38.67
N THR A 13 17.61 -7.52 37.75
CA THR A 13 16.64 -8.19 36.85
C THR A 13 15.31 -7.48 36.58
N GLN A 14 15.32 -6.45 35.74
CA GLN A 14 14.15 -6.10 34.93
C GLN A 14 14.11 -7.10 33.75
N PRO A 15 12.98 -7.78 33.47
CA PRO A 15 12.83 -8.50 32.22
C PRO A 15 12.97 -7.46 31.11
N LYS A 16 14.05 -7.54 30.33
CA LYS A 16 14.20 -6.74 29.12
C LYS A 16 12.97 -7.05 28.27
N ALA A 17 12.02 -6.12 28.24
CA ALA A 17 10.91 -6.14 27.32
C ALA A 17 11.48 -6.49 25.95
N ASP A 18 11.10 -7.67 25.44
CA ASP A 18 11.46 -8.11 24.10
C ASP A 18 11.08 -6.98 23.16
N LYS A 19 12.09 -6.29 22.63
CA LYS A 19 11.92 -5.35 21.52
C LYS A 19 11.04 -6.07 20.51
N PRO A 20 9.93 -5.47 20.03
CA PRO A 20 9.06 -6.13 19.07
C PRO A 20 9.97 -6.57 17.93
N SER A 21 10.05 -7.88 17.74
CA SER A 21 10.97 -8.53 16.84
C SER A 21 10.78 -7.89 15.47
N GLY A 22 11.69 -6.98 15.13
CA GLY A 22 11.72 -6.38 13.81
C GLY A 22 11.81 -7.53 12.83
N PHE A 23 10.85 -7.65 11.92
CA PHE A 23 10.82 -8.71 10.94
C PHE A 23 12.12 -8.67 10.13
N HIS A 24 13.07 -9.53 10.50
CA HIS A 24 14.36 -9.64 9.82
C HIS A 24 14.19 -10.61 8.65
N LEU A 25 13.53 -10.13 7.58
CA LEU A 25 13.38 -10.91 6.36
C LEU A 25 14.77 -11.15 5.75
N GLN A 26 15.09 -12.41 5.43
CA GLN A 26 16.26 -12.74 4.64
C GLN A 26 16.23 -11.99 3.30
N PRO A 27 17.39 -11.64 2.71
CA PRO A 27 17.46 -10.83 1.49
C PRO A 27 16.63 -11.41 0.33
N MET A 28 16.59 -12.75 0.20
CA MET A 28 15.77 -13.43 -0.80
C MET A 28 14.27 -13.30 -0.54
N GLN A 29 13.83 -13.41 0.73
CA GLN A 29 12.43 -13.23 1.10
C GLN A 29 11.96 -11.80 0.83
N LYS A 30 12.81 -10.80 1.15
CA LYS A 30 12.53 -9.39 0.87
C LYS A 30 12.44 -9.12 -0.64
N GLY A 31 13.36 -9.69 -1.42
CA GLY A 31 13.35 -9.59 -2.88
C GLY A 31 12.07 -10.19 -3.48
N GLY A 32 11.71 -11.41 -3.08
CA GLY A 32 10.48 -12.06 -3.49
C GLY A 32 9.23 -11.25 -3.13
N LEU A 33 9.16 -10.73 -1.90
CA LEU A 33 8.04 -9.90 -1.45
C LEU A 33 7.89 -8.63 -2.29
N LEU A 34 9.00 -7.95 -2.61
CA LEU A 34 8.99 -6.77 -3.48
C LEU A 34 8.48 -7.09 -4.87
N VAL A 35 8.94 -8.18 -5.48
CA VAL A 35 8.49 -8.61 -6.82
C VAL A 35 6.99 -8.91 -6.81
N VAL A 36 6.50 -9.61 -5.78
CA VAL A 36 5.05 -9.90 -5.63
C VAL A 36 4.25 -8.61 -5.49
N LEU A 37 4.67 -7.68 -4.62
CA LEU A 37 4.01 -6.39 -4.44
C LEU A 37 3.94 -5.58 -5.74
N LEU A 38 5.05 -5.48 -6.46
CA LEU A 38 5.12 -4.80 -7.74
C LEU A 38 4.25 -5.49 -8.80
N GLY A 39 4.25 -6.82 -8.85
CA GLY A 39 3.39 -7.60 -9.75
C GLY A 39 1.90 -7.36 -9.50
N VAL A 40 1.48 -7.36 -8.24
CA VAL A 40 0.08 -7.05 -7.86
C VAL A 40 -0.30 -5.62 -8.21
N LEU A 41 0.56 -4.64 -7.95
CA LEU A 41 0.34 -3.24 -8.31
C LEU A 41 0.23 -3.06 -9.82
N TYR A 42 1.16 -3.66 -10.58
CA TYR A 42 1.14 -3.66 -12.05
C TYR A 42 -0.17 -4.23 -12.58
N LEU A 43 -0.58 -5.40 -12.09
CA LEU A 43 -1.80 -6.08 -12.54
C LEU A 43 -3.05 -5.25 -12.21
N ARG A 44 -3.09 -4.57 -11.06
CA ARG A 44 -4.17 -3.63 -10.72
C ARG A 44 -4.24 -2.45 -11.67
N ILE A 45 -3.11 -1.81 -11.97
CA ILE A 45 -3.05 -0.67 -12.89
C ILE A 45 -3.47 -1.11 -14.29
N TRP A 46 -2.98 -2.26 -14.74
CA TRP A 46 -3.34 -2.83 -16.03
C TRP A 46 -4.84 -3.11 -16.14
N ARG A 47 -5.45 -3.74 -15.12
CA ARG A 47 -6.91 -3.93 -15.09
C ARG A 47 -7.69 -2.61 -15.13
N ARG A 48 -7.25 -1.58 -14.41
CA ARG A 48 -7.88 -0.24 -14.49
C ARG A 48 -7.78 0.38 -15.89
N LYS A 49 -6.69 0.13 -16.60
CA LYS A 49 -6.49 0.61 -17.98
C LYS A 49 -7.39 -0.14 -18.97
N GLN A 50 -7.69 -1.41 -18.72
CA GLN A 50 -8.60 -2.22 -19.54
C GLN A 50 -10.07 -1.81 -19.40
N SER A 51 -10.44 -1.10 -18.33
CA SER A 51 -11.77 -0.52 -18.18
C SER A 51 -12.02 0.49 -19.31
N LYS A 52 -12.74 0.06 -20.35
CA LYS A 52 -13.03 0.85 -21.55
C LYS A 52 -13.69 2.17 -21.15
N ALA A 53 -13.19 3.29 -21.69
CA ALA A 53 -13.82 4.58 -21.47
C ALA A 53 -15.20 4.62 -22.16
N LEU A 54 -16.18 5.22 -21.49
CA LEU A 54 -17.55 5.35 -22.00
C LEU A 54 -17.70 6.69 -22.70
N TYR A 55 -18.25 6.70 -23.91
CA TYR A 55 -18.58 7.93 -24.62
C TYR A 55 -20.05 8.27 -24.37
N CYS A 56 -20.34 9.52 -24.03
CA CYS A 56 -21.71 9.97 -23.83
C CYS A 56 -22.44 10.05 -25.18
N SER A 57 -23.59 9.39 -25.30
CA SER A 57 -24.44 9.43 -26.50
C SER A 57 -25.03 10.81 -26.79
N HIS A 58 -25.23 11.64 -25.77
CA HIS A 58 -25.82 12.97 -25.92
C HIS A 58 -24.81 14.03 -26.37
N CYS A 59 -23.57 14.02 -25.84
CA CYS A 59 -22.60 15.10 -26.08
C CYS A 59 -21.22 14.63 -26.57
N GLY A 60 -21.03 13.34 -26.76
CA GLY A 60 -19.78 12.75 -27.27
C GLY A 60 -18.59 12.79 -26.31
N LYS A 61 -18.73 13.35 -25.09
CA LYS A 61 -17.62 13.43 -24.12
C LYS A 61 -17.20 12.02 -23.68
N LYS A 62 -15.88 11.80 -23.58
CA LYS A 62 -15.28 10.63 -22.93
C LYS A 62 -15.42 10.73 -21.42
N ASN A 63 -16.00 9.71 -20.79
CA ASN A 63 -16.22 9.61 -19.35
C ASN A 63 -15.55 8.34 -18.78
N PRO A 64 -15.17 8.35 -17.50
CA PRO A 64 -14.65 7.16 -16.84
C PRO A 64 -15.74 6.07 -16.76
N PRO A 65 -15.37 4.77 -16.83
CA PRO A 65 -16.32 3.67 -16.81
C PRO A 65 -17.10 3.52 -15.50
N HIS A 66 -16.59 4.09 -14.40
CA HIS A 66 -17.24 4.03 -13.08
C HIS A 66 -18.35 5.08 -12.90
N GLN A 67 -18.46 6.05 -13.81
CA GLN A 67 -19.48 7.11 -13.71
C GLN A 67 -20.81 6.61 -14.27
N SER A 68 -21.93 6.98 -13.63
CA SER A 68 -23.29 6.73 -14.12
C SER A 68 -23.78 7.83 -15.05
N ASN A 69 -23.30 9.06 -14.86
CA ASN A 69 -23.74 10.25 -15.58
C ASN A 69 -22.56 10.96 -16.25
N CYS A 70 -22.82 11.63 -17.37
CA CYS A 70 -21.80 12.37 -18.09
C CYS A 70 -21.36 13.61 -17.30
N GLN A 71 -20.05 13.80 -17.15
CA GLN A 71 -19.48 14.97 -16.46
C GLN A 71 -19.69 16.32 -17.16
N LYS A 72 -20.24 16.36 -18.38
CA LYS A 72 -20.48 17.62 -19.11
C LYS A 72 -21.95 17.97 -19.22
N CYS A 73 -22.81 16.99 -19.51
CA CYS A 73 -24.23 17.24 -19.75
C CYS A 73 -25.14 16.58 -18.71
N ALA A 74 -24.59 15.88 -17.71
CA ALA A 74 -25.31 15.10 -16.71
C ALA A 74 -26.23 13.99 -17.26
N ALA A 75 -26.25 13.76 -18.57
CA ALA A 75 -27.03 12.69 -19.20
C ALA A 75 -26.53 11.30 -18.71
N PRO A 76 -27.43 10.31 -18.60
CA PRO A 76 -27.06 8.95 -18.20
C PRO A 76 -26.12 8.32 -19.23
N LEU A 77 -25.07 7.66 -18.74
CA LEU A 77 -24.14 6.89 -19.56
C LEU A 77 -24.71 5.48 -19.73
N MET A 78 -25.19 5.19 -20.94
CA MET A 78 -25.63 3.84 -21.30
C MET A 78 -24.42 2.91 -21.41
N ARG A 79 -24.41 1.82 -20.65
CA ARG A 79 -23.47 0.72 -20.85
C ARG A 79 -24.06 -0.18 -21.93
N VAL A 80 -23.30 -0.41 -22.99
CA VAL A 80 -23.63 -1.44 -23.98
C VAL A 80 -22.96 -2.71 -23.46
N ASP A 81 -23.68 -3.42 -22.58
CA ASP A 81 -23.28 -4.74 -22.10
C ASP A 81 -23.50 -5.81 -23.18
#